data_AF-A0A1Y1MWB6-F1
#
_entry.id   AF-A0A1Y1MWB6-F1
#
_cell.length_a   1.000
_cell.length_b   1.000
_cell.length_c   1.000
_cell.angle_alpha   90.00
_cell.angle_beta   90.00
_cell.angle_gamma   90.00
#
_symmetry.space_group_name_H-M   'P 1'
#
loop_
_entity.id
_entity.type
_entity.pdbx_description
1 polymer ?
#
loop_
_entity_poly.entity_id
_entity_poly.type
_entity_poly.pdbx_seq_one_letter_code
_entity_poly.pdbx_strand_id
1 'polypeptide(L)'
;NWVGLTQNADDGMNLLQRIIAAVLSWDASEFKKSAEKVEKAKGGPTDEMLRTIREHIEDTRSEHDTVREASQQNSQSIITAIFNARSPALNGLLTEAQHAQCLEYYSALLSVRDRDSITGA
;
A
#
# COMPACT_ATOMS: atom_id res chain seq x y z
N ASN A 1 14.01 20.71 36.26
CA ASN A 1 13.26 21.31 35.14
C ASN A 1 13.34 20.41 33.91
N TRP A 2 12.46 19.41 33.81
CA TRP A 2 11.90 18.97 32.52
C TRP A 2 10.37 19.15 32.66
N VAL A 3 10.01 20.39 32.95
CA VAL A 3 8.76 20.77 33.60
C VAL A 3 7.67 21.03 32.57
N GLY A 4 6.54 20.34 32.73
CA GLY A 4 5.25 20.93 32.41
C GLY A 4 4.34 20.24 31.39
N LEU A 5 4.67 19.06 30.84
CA LEU A 5 3.83 18.45 29.79
C LEU A 5 2.98 17.24 30.18
N THR A 6 3.13 16.67 31.38
CA THR A 6 2.23 15.61 31.86
C THR A 6 1.94 15.81 33.34
N GLN A 7 0.74 16.27 33.68
CA GLN A 7 0.28 16.32 35.07
C GLN A 7 -0.35 14.99 35.49
N ASN A 8 -0.86 14.21 34.53
CA ASN A 8 -1.45 12.89 34.74
C ASN A 8 -0.89 11.84 33.77
N ALA A 9 -0.95 10.55 34.14
CA ALA A 9 -0.53 9.44 33.27
C ALA A 9 -1.29 9.42 31.93
N ASP A 10 -2.54 9.87 31.94
CA ASP A 10 -3.39 10.00 30.74
C ASP A 10 -2.84 11.05 29.75
N ASP A 11 -2.16 12.10 30.24
CA ASP A 11 -1.51 13.10 29.38
C ASP A 11 -0.32 12.49 28.63
N GLY A 12 0.42 11.61 29.31
CA GLY A 12 1.53 10.86 28.71
C GLY A 12 1.07 9.89 27.63
N MET A 13 -0.05 9.19 27.87
CA MET A 13 -0.68 8.35 26.87
C MET A 13 -1.21 9.16 25.66
N ASN A 14 -1.80 10.33 25.89
CA ASN A 14 -2.23 11.22 24.81
C ASN A 14 -1.05 11.75 23.98
N LEU A 15 0.05 12.13 24.63
CA LEU A 15 1.26 12.59 23.95
C LEU A 15 1.89 11.49 23.08
N LEU A 16 2.01 10.27 23.61
CA LEU A 16 2.54 9.13 22.84
C LEU A 16 1.65 8.80 21.63
N GLN A 17 0.33 8.77 21.82
CA GLN A 17 -0.63 8.57 20.73
C GLN A 17 -0.46 9.63 19.63
N ARG A 18 -0.28 10.91 20.00
CA ARG A 18 -0.05 12.01 19.05
C ARG A 18 1.25 11.86 18.28
N ILE A 19 2.33 11.43 18.94
CA ILE A 19 3.62 11.18 18.29
C ILE A 19 3.48 10.03 17.28
N ILE A 20 2.87 8.92 17.69
CA ILE A 20 2.64 7.76 16.80
C ILE A 20 1.80 8.17 15.60
N ALA A 21 0.68 8.87 15.81
CA ALA A 21 -0.17 9.32 14.71
C ALA A 21 0.56 10.26 13.74
N ALA A 22 1.38 11.19 14.24
CA ALA A 22 2.15 12.10 13.41
C ALA A 22 3.18 11.35 12.53
N VAL A 23 3.90 10.39 13.10
CA VAL A 23 4.88 9.57 12.36
C VAL A 23 4.19 8.73 11.30
N LEU A 24 3.10 8.04 11.65
CA LEU A 24 2.37 7.19 10.70
C LEU A 24 1.73 8.00 9.56
N SER A 25 1.21 9.18 9.84
CA SER A 25 0.66 10.09 8.82
C SER A 25 1.76 10.61 7.87
N TRP A 26 2.94 10.92 8.41
CA TRP A 26 4.08 11.32 7.60
C TRP A 26 4.54 10.17 6.69
N ASP A 27 4.70 8.96 7.24
CA ASP A 27 5.04 7.75 6.47
C ASP A 27 4.01 7.50 5.35
N ALA A 28 2.71 7.54 5.67
CA ALA A 28 1.65 7.38 4.68
C ALA A 28 1.77 8.41 3.56
N SER A 29 2.13 9.66 3.89
CA SER A 29 2.34 10.72 2.89
C SER A 29 3.53 10.44 1.97
N GLU A 30 4.62 9.87 2.49
CA GLU A 30 5.77 9.47 1.66
C GLU A 30 5.44 8.31 0.72
N PHE A 31 4.67 7.32 1.19
CA PHE A 31 4.19 6.24 0.32
C PHE A 31 3.19 6.74 -0.73
N LYS A 32 2.29 7.67 -0.39
CA LYS A 32 1.39 8.33 -1.36
C LYS A 32 2.21 8.99 -2.49
N LYS A 33 3.29 9.70 -2.16
CA LYS A 33 4.19 10.31 -3.16
C LYS A 33 4.89 9.26 -4.05
N SER A 34 5.32 8.12 -3.50
CA SER A 34 5.90 7.04 -4.29
C SER A 34 4.88 6.45 -5.27
N ALA A 35 3.64 6.20 -4.80
CA ALA A 35 2.55 5.74 -5.66
C ALA A 35 2.27 6.74 -6.79
N GLU A 36 2.12 8.03 -6.48
CA GLU A 36 1.90 9.10 -7.45
C GLU A 36 3.03 9.21 -8.50
N LYS A 37 4.28 8.94 -8.10
CA LYS A 37 5.43 8.96 -9.01
C LYS A 37 5.30 7.87 -10.07
N VAL A 38 4.81 6.68 -9.69
CA VAL A 38 4.55 5.58 -10.64
C VAL A 38 3.41 5.95 -11.58
N GLU A 39 2.32 6.53 -11.06
CA GLU A 39 1.17 6.95 -11.87
C GLU A 39 1.55 8.00 -12.94
N LYS A 40 2.48 8.88 -12.61
CA LYS A 40 2.94 9.96 -13.50
C LYS A 40 4.14 9.55 -14.37
N ALA A 41 4.64 8.32 -14.24
CA ALA A 41 5.82 7.87 -14.96
C ALA A 41 5.55 7.73 -16.46
N LYS A 42 6.39 8.36 -17.29
CA LYS A 42 6.34 8.19 -18.75
C LYS A 42 6.71 6.74 -19.10
N GLY A 43 5.83 6.08 -19.86
CA GLY A 43 6.01 4.66 -20.18
C GLY A 43 5.79 3.73 -18.98
N GLY A 44 5.13 4.21 -17.91
CA GLY A 44 4.77 3.41 -16.76
C GLY A 44 3.66 2.39 -17.02
N PRO A 45 3.12 1.76 -15.96
CA PRO A 45 1.97 0.88 -16.06
C PRO A 45 0.77 1.61 -16.69
N THR A 46 -0.09 0.86 -17.39
CA THR A 46 -1.31 1.45 -17.97
C THR A 46 -2.32 1.80 -16.90
N ASP A 47 -3.25 2.71 -17.20
CA ASP A 47 -4.33 3.08 -16.28
C ASP A 47 -5.16 1.86 -15.82
N GLU A 48 -5.34 0.87 -16.69
CA GLU A 48 -6.02 -0.38 -16.37
C GLU A 48 -5.24 -1.23 -15.36
N MET A 49 -3.92 -1.33 -15.51
CA MET A 49 -3.05 -2.03 -14.55
C MET A 49 -3.12 -1.34 -13.18
N LEU A 50 -2.97 -0.01 -13.15
CA LEU A 50 -3.02 0.79 -11.91
C LEU A 50 -4.40 0.69 -11.23
N ARG A 51 -5.48 0.75 -12.01
CA ARG A 51 -6.84 0.56 -11.50
C ARG A 51 -7.02 -0.83 -10.90
N THR A 52 -6.60 -1.89 -11.60
CA THR A 52 -6.72 -3.28 -11.12
C THR A 52 -6.00 -3.47 -9.79
N ILE A 53 -4.83 -2.85 -9.61
CA ILE A 53 -4.10 -2.86 -8.34
C ILE A 53 -4.86 -2.10 -7.26
N ARG A 54 -5.36 -0.88 -7.54
CA ARG A 54 -6.14 -0.10 -6.57
C ARG A 54 -7.38 -0.85 -6.09
N GLU A 55 -8.14 -1.44 -7.01
CA GLU A 55 -9.32 -2.22 -6.63
C GLU A 55 -8.94 -3.42 -5.76
N HIS A 56 -7.80 -4.06 -6.02
CA HIS A 56 -7.32 -5.14 -5.14
C HIS A 56 -6.96 -4.63 -3.74
N ILE A 57 -6.41 -3.43 -3.59
CA ILE A 57 -6.11 -2.85 -2.26
C ILE A 57 -7.38 -2.68 -1.41
N GLU A 58 -8.51 -2.39 -2.04
CA GLU A 58 -9.82 -2.23 -1.39
C GLU A 58 -10.52 -3.56 -1.07
N ASP A 59 -9.97 -4.69 -1.53
CA ASP A 59 -10.55 -6.01 -1.30
C ASP A 59 -10.59 -6.42 0.17
N THR A 60 -11.49 -7.36 0.46
CA THR A 60 -11.55 -8.00 1.77
C THR A 60 -10.28 -8.79 2.06
N ARG A 61 -9.97 -8.97 3.35
CA ARG A 61 -8.84 -9.79 3.77
C ARG A 61 -8.84 -11.20 3.15
N SER A 62 -10.02 -11.81 3.02
CA SER A 62 -10.16 -13.15 2.43
C SER A 62 -9.73 -13.19 0.96
N GLU A 63 -10.02 -12.15 0.19
CA GLU A 63 -9.60 -12.03 -1.21
C GLU A 63 -8.09 -11.77 -1.31
N HIS A 64 -7.53 -10.92 -0.45
CA HIS A 64 -6.07 -10.74 -0.32
C HIS A 64 -5.36 -12.07 -0.04
N ASP A 65 -5.86 -12.84 0.93
CA ASP A 65 -5.29 -14.14 1.30
C ASP A 65 -5.38 -15.14 0.13
N THR A 66 -6.51 -15.17 -0.58
CA THR A 66 -6.71 -16.03 -1.77
C THR A 66 -5.69 -15.71 -2.87
N VAL A 67 -5.51 -14.43 -3.21
CA VAL A 67 -4.54 -14.00 -4.22
C VAL A 67 -3.11 -14.29 -3.77
N ARG A 68 -2.80 -14.10 -2.49
CA ARG A 68 -1.49 -14.38 -1.91
C ARG A 68 -1.16 -15.88 -1.92
N GLU A 69 -2.13 -16.73 -1.62
CA GLU A 69 -1.99 -18.18 -1.73
C GLU A 69 -1.75 -18.59 -3.19
N ALA A 70 -2.53 -18.05 -4.13
CA ALA A 70 -2.34 -18.31 -5.56
C ALA A 70 -0.97 -17.83 -6.07
N SER A 71 -0.42 -16.73 -5.54
CA SER A 71 0.94 -16.28 -5.84
C SER A 71 1.98 -17.30 -5.38
N GLN A 72 1.87 -17.76 -4.12
CA GLN A 72 2.82 -18.72 -3.53
C GLN A 72 2.75 -20.10 -4.18
N GLN A 73 1.55 -20.66 -4.34
CA GLN A 73 1.33 -21.98 -4.92
C GLN A 73 1.85 -22.08 -6.36
N ASN A 74 1.69 -21.01 -7.13
CA ASN A 74 2.12 -20.97 -8.53
C ASN A 74 3.53 -20.37 -8.70
N SER A 75 4.24 -20.04 -7.61
CA SER A 75 5.58 -19.41 -7.64
C SER A 75 5.66 -18.19 -8.57
N GLN A 76 4.62 -17.36 -8.56
CA GLN A 76 4.49 -16.18 -9.40
C GLN A 76 4.46 -14.91 -8.55
N SER A 77 4.82 -13.78 -9.16
CA SER A 77 4.69 -12.48 -8.51
C SER A 77 3.24 -12.21 -8.06
N ILE A 78 3.09 -11.48 -6.96
CA ILE A 78 1.79 -11.03 -6.49
C ILE A 78 1.06 -10.19 -7.54
N ILE A 79 1.76 -9.39 -8.34
CA ILE A 79 1.17 -8.62 -9.45
C ILE A 79 0.56 -9.55 -10.49
N THR A 80 1.30 -10.60 -10.87
CA THR A 80 0.81 -11.60 -11.82
C THR A 80 -0.43 -12.33 -11.27
N ALA A 81 -0.44 -12.66 -9.98
CA ALA A 81 -1.58 -13.28 -9.32
C ALA A 81 -2.81 -12.35 -9.27
N ILE A 82 -2.62 -11.06 -8.92
CA ILE A 82 -3.68 -10.04 -8.94
C ILE A 82 -4.30 -9.92 -10.33
N PHE A 83 -3.46 -9.82 -11.37
CA PHE A 83 -3.94 -9.73 -12.74
C PHE A 83 -4.62 -11.02 -13.21
N ASN A 84 -4.11 -12.20 -12.84
CA ASN A 84 -4.77 -13.47 -13.13
C ASN A 84 -6.16 -13.58 -12.48
N ALA A 85 -6.36 -13.00 -11.30
CA ALA A 85 -7.64 -13.05 -10.61
C ALA A 85 -8.72 -12.14 -11.24
N ARG A 86 -8.31 -11.02 -11.87
CA ARG A 86 -9.23 -9.97 -12.34
C ARG A 86 -9.25 -9.80 -13.86
N SER A 87 -8.07 -9.66 -14.46
CA SER A 87 -7.89 -9.37 -15.88
C SER A 87 -6.64 -10.09 -16.43
N PRO A 88 -6.71 -11.41 -16.69
CA PRO A 88 -5.54 -12.21 -17.09
C PRO A 88 -4.81 -11.67 -18.33
N ALA A 89 -5.53 -10.98 -19.23
CA ALA A 89 -4.97 -10.37 -20.42
C ALA A 89 -3.85 -9.35 -20.12
N LEU A 90 -3.87 -8.71 -18.94
CA LEU A 90 -2.85 -7.73 -18.53
C LEU A 90 -1.47 -8.35 -18.40
N ASN A 91 -1.38 -9.64 -18.04
CA ASN A 91 -0.09 -10.34 -17.91
C ASN A 91 0.63 -10.47 -19.27
N GLY A 92 -0.11 -10.57 -20.38
CA GLY A 92 0.48 -10.62 -21.72
C GLY A 92 1.03 -9.28 -22.22
N LEU A 93 0.61 -8.18 -21.60
CA LEU A 93 1.03 -6.81 -21.96
C LEU A 93 2.14 -6.27 -21.05
N LEU A 94 2.49 -7.02 -20.00
CA LEU A 94 3.35 -6.55 -18.94
C LEU A 94 4.82 -6.64 -19.33
N THR A 95 5.48 -5.50 -19.49
CA THR A 95 6.94 -5.46 -19.60
C THR A 95 7.59 -5.65 -18.23
N GLU A 96 8.85 -6.07 -18.18
CA GLU A 96 9.59 -6.23 -16.92
C GLU A 96 9.68 -4.91 -16.12
N ALA A 97 9.88 -3.79 -16.81
CA ALA A 97 9.91 -2.47 -16.21
C ALA A 97 8.56 -2.09 -15.59
N GLN A 98 7.45 -2.32 -16.32
CA GLN A 98 6.11 -2.06 -15.80
C GLN A 98 5.76 -3.01 -14.65
N HIS A 99 6.19 -4.27 -14.70
CA HIS A 99 6.00 -5.21 -13.61
C HIS A 99 6.70 -4.73 -12.33
N ALA A 100 7.95 -4.27 -12.42
CA ALA A 100 8.67 -3.71 -11.28
C ALA A 100 7.98 -2.45 -10.72
N GLN A 101 7.48 -1.59 -11.59
CA GLN A 101 6.72 -0.39 -11.19
C GLN A 101 5.37 -0.74 -10.55
N CYS A 102 4.67 -1.75 -11.07
CA CYS A 102 3.45 -2.27 -10.46
C CYS A 102 3.70 -2.82 -9.04
N LEU A 103 4.84 -3.50 -8.84
CA LEU A 103 5.26 -3.96 -7.50
C LEU A 103 5.52 -2.79 -6.55
N GLU A 104 6.26 -1.76 -7.00
CA GLU A 104 6.49 -0.53 -6.21
C GLU A 104 5.15 0.13 -5.84
N TYR A 105 4.26 0.28 -6.83
CA TYR A 105 2.95 0.88 -6.65
C TYR A 105 2.07 0.10 -5.67
N TYR A 106 1.96 -1.21 -5.83
CA TYR A 106 1.22 -2.09 -4.92
C TYR A 106 1.77 -2.01 -3.49
N SER A 107 3.10 -2.09 -3.33
CA SER A 107 3.75 -2.00 -2.02
C SER A 107 3.51 -0.65 -1.35
N ALA A 108 3.53 0.44 -2.12
CA ALA A 108 3.26 1.78 -1.63
C ALA A 108 1.80 1.92 -1.16
N LEU A 109 0.83 1.48 -1.97
CA LEU A 109 -0.58 1.55 -1.60
C LEU A 109 -0.92 0.69 -0.38
N LEU A 110 -0.39 -0.52 -0.30
CA LEU A 110 -0.59 -1.38 0.87
C LEU A 110 0.01 -0.73 2.11
N SER A 111 1.19 -0.13 1.98
CA SER A 111 1.83 0.59 3.08
C SER A 111 0.98 1.76 3.56
N VAL A 112 0.39 2.54 2.65
CA VAL A 112 -0.58 3.60 3.00
C VAL A 112 -1.75 3.03 3.78
N ARG A 113 -2.42 2.00 3.24
CA ARG A 113 -3.61 1.40 3.87
C ARG A 113 -3.31 0.94 5.29
N ASP A 114 -2.15 0.33 5.51
CA ASP A 114 -1.75 -0.16 6.84
C ASP A 114 -1.56 0.98 7.84
N ARG A 115 -0.94 2.10 7.45
CA ARG A 115 -0.78 3.27 8.34
C ARG A 115 -2.12 3.92 8.63
N ASP A 116 -2.93 4.14 7.60
CA ASP A 116 -4.25 4.79 7.71
C ASP A 116 -5.18 3.91 8.61
N SER A 117 -5.09 2.59 8.50
CA SER A 117 -5.83 1.64 9.37
C SER A 117 -5.40 1.70 10.85
N ILE A 118 -4.13 2.00 11.15
CA ILE A 118 -3.63 2.13 12.53
C ILE A 118 -4.02 3.49 13.13
N THR A 119 -4.02 4.54 12.33
CA THR A 119 -4.37 5.90 12.78
C THR A 119 -5.88 6.16 12.80
N GLY A 120 -6.67 5.32 12.11
CA GLY A 120 -8.12 5.51 11.96
C GLY A 120 -8.49 6.66 11.03
N ALA A 121 -7.60 7.02 10.09
CA ALA A 121 -7.77 8.10 9.12
C ALA A 121 -8.44 7.64 7.83
#